data_AF-Q811A2-F1
#
_entry.id   AF-Q811A2-F1
#
_cell.length_a   1.000
_cell.length_b   1.000
_cell.length_c   1.000
_cell.angle_alpha   90.00
_cell.angle_beta   90.00
_cell.angle_gamma   90.00
#
_symmetry.space_group_name_H-M   'P 1'
#
loop_
_entity.id
_entity.type
_entity.pdbx_description
1 polymer ?
#
loop_
_entity_poly.entity_id
_entity_poly.type
_entity_poly.pdbx_seq_one_letter_code
_entity_poly.pdbx_strand_id
1 'polypeptide(L)'
;MAPSFYHYLPVAMDERWEPKGWSIRRWWLVAAILVVLIGVVLVCLIVYFANAAHSEACKNGLRLQDECRNTTHLLKHQLTRAQDSLLQTEMQANSCNQTVMDLRDSLKKKVSQTQEQQARIKELENKIERLNQELENLRTQKEISTTVQVNSGGSVVVSSLLVLVAVLFLHF
;
A
#
# COMPACT_ATOMS: atom_id res chain seq x y z
N MET A 1 -131.12 39.64 -39.56
CA MET A 1 -130.66 38.24 -39.72
C MET A 1 -129.41 38.08 -38.87
N ALA A 2 -129.48 37.16 -37.91
CA ALA A 2 -128.60 37.00 -36.76
C ALA A 2 -127.60 35.82 -36.96
N PRO A 3 -126.57 35.69 -36.10
CA PRO A 3 -125.24 35.11 -36.37
C PRO A 3 -125.06 33.67 -35.83
N SER A 4 -123.90 33.04 -36.06
CA SER A 4 -123.51 31.83 -35.32
C SER A 4 -121.99 31.67 -35.27
N PHE A 5 -121.36 31.07 -34.25
CA PHE A 5 -121.55 30.96 -32.80
C PHE A 5 -120.20 30.42 -32.29
N TYR A 6 -119.66 30.97 -31.21
CA TYR A 6 -118.43 30.48 -30.56
C TYR A 6 -118.69 29.13 -29.86
N HIS A 7 -117.76 28.19 -29.95
CA HIS A 7 -117.64 27.10 -28.97
C HIS A 7 -116.19 26.95 -28.50
N TYR A 8 -115.92 27.51 -27.32
CA TYR A 8 -114.80 27.14 -26.45
C TYR A 8 -115.26 26.00 -25.53
N LEU A 9 -114.48 24.92 -25.43
CA LEU A 9 -114.59 23.91 -24.36
C LEU A 9 -113.29 23.91 -23.51
N PRO A 10 -113.37 23.88 -22.17
CA PRO A 10 -112.23 24.01 -21.25
C PRO A 10 -111.67 22.64 -20.82
N VAL A 11 -110.35 22.53 -20.58
CA VAL A 11 -109.77 21.37 -19.85
C VAL A 11 -108.67 21.84 -18.88
N ALA A 12 -108.76 21.29 -17.66
CA ALA A 12 -108.24 21.78 -16.39
C ALA A 12 -106.78 21.40 -16.05
N MET A 13 -106.12 22.30 -15.31
CA MET A 13 -105.02 22.06 -14.38
C MET A 13 -105.46 21.08 -13.28
N ASP A 14 -104.67 20.04 -12.92
CA ASP A 14 -104.09 19.93 -11.56
C ASP A 14 -103.24 18.67 -11.25
N GLU A 15 -102.17 18.92 -10.49
CA GLU A 15 -101.38 18.12 -9.52
C GLU A 15 -100.96 16.66 -9.78
N ARG A 16 -99.63 16.45 -9.84
CA ARG A 16 -98.86 15.81 -8.75
C ARG A 16 -97.39 15.65 -9.18
N TRP A 17 -96.50 16.47 -8.61
CA TRP A 17 -95.05 16.31 -8.72
C TRP A 17 -94.59 15.24 -7.73
N GLU A 18 -94.50 13.99 -8.17
CA GLU A 18 -93.68 12.97 -7.52
C GLU A 18 -92.40 12.77 -8.34
N PRO A 19 -91.22 12.57 -7.69
CA PRO A 19 -89.96 12.39 -8.39
C PRO A 19 -90.07 11.13 -9.25
N LYS A 20 -90.33 11.32 -10.56
CA LYS A 20 -90.40 10.24 -11.55
C LYS A 20 -89.13 9.42 -11.42
N GLY A 21 -89.27 8.22 -10.87
CA GLY A 21 -88.24 7.22 -10.71
C GLY A 21 -87.46 7.13 -12.00
N TRP A 22 -86.28 7.74 -11.99
CA TRP A 22 -85.36 7.65 -13.11
C TRP A 22 -84.90 6.21 -13.10
N SER A 23 -85.56 5.41 -13.93
CA SER A 23 -85.59 3.95 -13.85
C SER A 23 -84.18 3.40 -13.65
N ILE A 24 -84.02 2.52 -12.66
CA ILE A 24 -82.79 1.77 -12.37
C ILE A 24 -82.12 1.28 -13.68
N ARG A 25 -82.95 0.90 -14.67
CA ARG A 25 -82.55 0.53 -16.04
C ARG A 25 -81.72 1.59 -16.77
N ARG A 26 -82.04 2.88 -16.66
CA ARG A 26 -81.30 3.97 -17.32
C ARG A 26 -79.92 4.18 -16.67
N TRP A 27 -79.83 4.03 -15.35
CA TRP A 27 -78.56 4.05 -14.62
C TRP A 27 -77.64 2.89 -15.03
N TRP A 28 -78.18 1.67 -15.17
CA TRP A 28 -77.41 0.53 -15.68
C TRP A 28 -76.88 0.76 -17.09
N LEU A 29 -77.66 1.40 -17.97
CA LEU A 29 -77.17 1.76 -19.32
C LEU A 29 -76.05 2.78 -19.25
N VAL A 30 -76.17 3.82 -18.42
CA VAL A 30 -75.11 4.81 -18.23
C VAL A 30 -73.84 4.17 -17.66
N ALA A 31 -73.98 3.29 -16.66
CA ALA A 31 -72.87 2.54 -16.10
C ALA A 31 -72.19 1.64 -17.15
N ALA A 32 -72.97 0.93 -17.97
CA ALA A 32 -72.45 0.10 -19.05
C ALA A 32 -71.67 0.93 -20.08
N ILE A 33 -72.21 2.09 -20.50
CA ILE A 33 -71.52 3.01 -21.42
C ILE A 33 -70.22 3.52 -20.79
N LEU A 34 -70.23 3.89 -19.51
CA LEU A 34 -69.04 4.37 -18.81
C LEU A 34 -67.96 3.28 -18.71
N VAL A 35 -68.34 2.04 -18.40
CA VAL A 35 -67.41 0.89 -18.38
C VAL A 35 -66.79 0.65 -19.75
N VAL A 36 -67.59 0.71 -20.81
CA VAL A 36 -67.07 0.57 -22.18
C VAL A 36 -66.11 1.71 -22.51
N LEU A 37 -66.45 2.96 -22.16
CA LEU A 37 -65.58 4.11 -22.39
C LEU A 37 -64.24 3.97 -21.65
N ILE A 38 -64.28 3.59 -20.37
CA ILE A 38 -63.08 3.33 -19.57
C ILE A 38 -62.25 2.20 -20.19
N GLY A 39 -62.90 1.11 -20.62
CA GLY A 39 -62.25 -0.01 -21.30
C GLY A 39 -61.52 0.43 -22.58
N VAL A 40 -62.17 1.23 -23.42
CA VAL A 40 -61.56 1.78 -24.65
C VAL A 40 -60.35 2.66 -24.32
N VAL A 41 -60.47 3.54 -23.32
CA VAL A 41 -59.35 4.39 -22.88
C VAL A 41 -58.17 3.55 -22.37
N LEU A 42 -58.42 2.53 -21.56
CA LEU A 42 -57.37 1.62 -21.09
C LEU A 42 -56.68 0.90 -22.25
N VAL A 43 -57.44 0.38 -23.22
CA VAL A 43 -56.89 -0.30 -24.38
C VAL A 43 -56.01 0.65 -25.20
N CYS A 44 -56.48 1.88 -25.45
CA CYS A 44 -55.68 2.90 -26.15
C CYS A 44 -54.37 3.21 -25.41
N LEU A 45 -54.41 3.35 -24.08
CA LEU A 45 -53.21 3.57 -23.27
C LEU A 45 -52.24 2.38 -23.36
N ILE A 46 -52.74 1.15 -23.24
CA ILE A 46 -51.91 -0.06 -23.35
C ILE A 46 -51.21 -0.12 -24.71
N VAL A 47 -51.93 0.11 -25.81
CA VAL A 47 -51.36 0.11 -27.16
C VAL A 47 -50.31 1.22 -27.34
N TYR A 48 -50.58 2.42 -26.83
CA TYR A 48 -49.63 3.53 -26.86
C TYR A 48 -48.33 3.20 -26.11
N PHE A 49 -48.44 2.73 -24.86
CA PHE A 49 -47.27 2.35 -24.06
C PHE A 49 -46.52 1.15 -24.67
N ALA A 50 -47.23 0.17 -25.24
CA ALA A 50 -46.61 -0.96 -25.92
C ALA A 50 -45.76 -0.49 -27.13
N ASN A 51 -46.29 0.42 -27.94
CA ASN A 51 -45.56 1.00 -29.08
C ASN A 51 -44.38 1.88 -28.62
N ALA A 52 -44.55 2.67 -27.57
CA ALA A 52 -43.46 3.49 -27.01
C ALA A 52 -42.32 2.62 -26.45
N ALA A 53 -42.66 1.53 -25.74
CA ALA A 53 -41.68 0.56 -25.24
C ALA A 53 -41.02 -0.26 -26.36
N HIS A 54 -41.74 -0.57 -27.44
CA HIS A 54 -41.20 -1.22 -28.63
C HIS A 54 -40.47 -0.27 -29.58
N SER A 55 -40.51 1.04 -29.32
CA SER A 55 -39.80 2.01 -30.14
C SER A 55 -38.30 1.70 -30.10
N GLU A 56 -37.71 1.57 -31.29
CA GLU A 56 -36.28 1.32 -31.44
C GLU A 56 -35.43 2.35 -30.68
N ALA A 57 -35.90 3.59 -30.57
CA ALA A 57 -35.22 4.63 -29.81
C ALA A 57 -35.10 4.31 -28.30
N CYS A 58 -36.15 3.77 -27.68
CA CYS A 58 -36.13 3.38 -26.27
C CYS A 58 -35.20 2.19 -26.05
N LYS A 59 -35.29 1.17 -26.91
CA LYS A 59 -34.42 -0.01 -26.85
C LYS A 59 -32.94 0.34 -27.06
N ASN A 60 -32.65 1.23 -28.01
CA ASN A 60 -31.30 1.72 -28.27
C ASN A 60 -30.77 2.54 -27.09
N GLY A 61 -31.60 3.41 -26.51
CA GLY A 61 -31.24 4.17 -25.31
C GLY A 61 -30.91 3.27 -24.11
N LEU A 62 -31.75 2.27 -23.85
CA LEU A 62 -31.53 1.31 -22.76
C LEU A 62 -30.25 0.49 -22.99
N ARG A 63 -30.02 0.02 -24.21
CA ARG A 63 -28.79 -0.71 -24.58
C ARG A 63 -27.53 0.15 -24.37
N LEU A 64 -27.55 1.41 -24.79
CA LEU A 64 -26.43 2.33 -24.58
C LEU A 64 -26.19 2.60 -23.09
N GLN A 65 -27.24 2.71 -22.30
CA GLN A 65 -27.13 2.86 -20.85
C GLN A 65 -26.52 1.61 -20.20
N ASP A 66 -26.90 0.42 -20.63
CA ASP A 66 -26.32 -0.84 -20.13
C ASP A 66 -24.85 -1.00 -20.54
N GLU A 67 -24.50 -0.65 -21.78
CA GLU A 67 -23.10 -0.64 -22.26
C GLU A 67 -22.26 0.39 -21.47
N CYS A 68 -22.80 1.59 -21.24
CA CYS A 68 -22.15 2.62 -20.42
C CYS A 68 -21.99 2.17 -18.95
N ARG A 69 -23.00 1.49 -18.39
CA ARG A 69 -22.95 0.97 -17.04
C ARG A 69 -21.89 -0.13 -16.91
N ASN A 70 -21.86 -1.07 -17.86
CA ASN A 70 -20.89 -2.16 -17.86
C ASN A 70 -19.45 -1.64 -18.01
N THR A 71 -19.22 -0.73 -18.94
CA THR A 71 -17.91 -0.07 -19.11
C THR A 71 -17.50 0.70 -17.84
N THR A 72 -18.41 1.46 -17.24
CA THR A 72 -18.13 2.19 -15.99
C THR A 72 -17.77 1.23 -14.84
N HIS A 73 -18.45 0.09 -14.71
CA HIS A 73 -18.12 -0.93 -13.72
C HIS A 73 -16.72 -1.53 -13.97
N LEU A 74 -16.39 -1.83 -15.21
CA LEU A 74 -15.07 -2.32 -15.58
C LEU A 74 -13.96 -1.30 -15.28
N LEU A 75 -14.17 -0.03 -15.63
CA LEU A 75 -13.22 1.05 -15.35
C LEU A 75 -13.01 1.24 -13.85
N LYS A 76 -14.09 1.25 -13.05
CA LYS A 76 -13.98 1.32 -11.58
C LYS A 76 -13.16 0.16 -11.04
N HIS A 77 -13.42 -1.07 -11.49
CA HIS A 77 -12.68 -2.24 -11.05
C HIS A 77 -11.20 -2.20 -11.47
N GLN A 78 -10.89 -1.70 -12.67
CA GLN A 78 -9.51 -1.49 -13.10
C GLN A 78 -8.80 -0.42 -12.26
N LEU A 79 -9.49 0.69 -11.94
CA LEU A 79 -8.95 1.76 -11.14
C LEU A 79 -8.68 1.33 -9.70
N THR A 80 -9.60 0.58 -9.07
CA THR A 80 -9.37 -0.01 -7.74
C THR A 80 -8.16 -0.95 -7.75
N ARG A 81 -8.06 -1.86 -8.73
CA ARG A 81 -6.88 -2.74 -8.85
C ARG A 81 -5.58 -1.97 -9.05
N ALA A 82 -5.60 -0.92 -9.88
CA ALA A 82 -4.43 -0.08 -10.10
C ALA A 82 -4.03 0.64 -8.79
N GLN A 83 -5.00 1.16 -8.05
CA GLN A 83 -4.77 1.82 -6.76
C GLN A 83 -4.22 0.85 -5.71
N ASP A 84 -4.77 -0.35 -5.61
CA ASP A 84 -4.27 -1.39 -4.70
C ASP A 84 -2.83 -1.79 -5.06
N SER A 85 -2.53 -1.93 -6.36
CA SER A 85 -1.18 -2.24 -6.82
C SER A 85 -0.20 -1.11 -6.50
N LEU A 86 -0.60 0.15 -6.66
CA LEU A 86 0.22 1.31 -6.30
C LEU A 86 0.50 1.34 -4.80
N LEU A 87 -0.53 1.15 -3.97
CA LEU A 87 -0.37 1.10 -2.51
C LEU A 87 0.56 -0.04 -2.08
N GLN A 88 0.45 -1.22 -2.70
CA GLN A 88 1.35 -2.33 -2.45
C GLN A 88 2.81 -1.99 -2.83
N THR A 89 3.03 -1.35 -3.98
CA THR A 89 4.38 -0.93 -4.39
C THR A 89 4.95 0.15 -3.49
N GLU A 90 4.13 1.08 -2.98
CA GLU A 90 4.56 2.10 -2.03
C GLU A 90 4.93 1.49 -0.67
N MET A 91 4.13 0.54 -0.16
CA MET A 91 4.47 -0.21 1.05
C MET A 91 5.78 -0.99 0.89
N GLN A 92 5.98 -1.62 -0.27
CA GLN A 92 7.23 -2.33 -0.58
C GLN A 92 8.42 -1.38 -0.69
N ALA A 93 8.25 -0.21 -1.30
CA ALA A 93 9.29 0.82 -1.39
C ALA A 93 9.67 1.37 -0.01
N ASN A 94 8.68 1.61 0.86
CA ASN A 94 8.92 2.04 2.24
C ASN A 94 9.67 0.97 3.06
N SER A 95 9.28 -0.30 2.94
CA SER A 95 9.98 -1.43 3.58
C SER A 95 11.41 -1.58 3.06
N CYS A 96 11.62 -1.42 1.75
CA CYS A 96 12.95 -1.42 1.14
C CYS A 96 13.80 -0.27 1.67
N ASN A 97 13.27 0.95 1.73
CA ASN A 97 13.98 2.12 2.24
C ASN A 97 14.40 1.93 3.71
N GLN A 98 13.49 1.41 4.55
CA GLN A 98 13.82 1.07 5.94
C GLN A 98 14.95 0.03 6.02
N THR A 99 14.87 -1.03 5.21
CA THR A 99 15.91 -2.07 5.16
C THR A 99 17.26 -1.49 4.73
N VAL A 100 17.28 -0.59 3.75
CA VAL A 100 18.50 0.09 3.30
C VAL A 100 19.09 0.98 4.39
N MET A 101 18.24 1.68 5.17
CA MET A 101 18.69 2.45 6.33
C MET A 101 19.32 1.54 7.40
N ASP A 102 18.65 0.45 7.78
CA ASP A 102 19.15 -0.51 8.76
C ASP A 102 20.48 -1.14 8.31
N LEU A 103 20.58 -1.50 7.02
CA LEU A 103 21.82 -2.01 6.43
C LEU A 103 22.94 -0.98 6.46
N ARG A 104 22.64 0.30 6.18
CA ARG A 104 23.62 1.39 6.24
C ARG A 104 24.13 1.61 7.67
N ASP A 105 23.24 1.58 8.65
CA ASP A 105 23.62 1.74 10.06
C ASP A 105 24.44 0.54 10.56
N SER A 106 24.05 -0.68 10.19
CA SER A 106 24.81 -1.89 10.47
C SER A 106 26.20 -1.85 9.83
N LEU A 107 26.30 -1.40 8.57
CA LEU A 107 27.55 -1.23 7.86
C LEU A 107 28.45 -0.19 8.57
N LYS A 108 27.91 0.96 8.98
CA LYS A 108 28.65 1.99 9.71
C LYS A 108 29.23 1.45 11.02
N LYS A 109 28.45 0.68 11.77
CA LYS A 109 28.90 0.00 13.00
C LYS A 109 29.99 -1.04 12.72
N LYS A 110 29.88 -1.80 11.63
CA LYS A 110 30.92 -2.76 11.24
C LYS A 110 32.21 -2.08 10.82
N VAL A 111 32.14 -0.98 10.08
CA VAL A 111 33.31 -0.19 9.70
C VAL A 111 34.01 0.38 10.94
N SER A 112 33.27 0.91 11.92
CA SER A 112 33.88 1.41 13.17
C SER A 112 34.53 0.28 13.98
N GLN A 113 33.88 -0.89 14.08
CA GLN A 113 34.46 -2.07 14.72
C GLN A 113 35.76 -2.53 14.03
N THR A 114 35.77 -2.57 12.70
CA THR A 114 36.97 -2.94 11.92
C THR A 114 38.10 -1.94 12.15
N GLN A 115 37.80 -0.63 12.22
CA GLN A 115 38.78 0.40 12.49
C GLN A 115 39.39 0.27 13.91
N GLU A 116 38.56 -0.01 14.93
CA GLU A 116 39.04 -0.28 16.29
C GLU A 116 39.92 -1.54 16.34
N GLN A 117 39.53 -2.61 15.64
CA GLN A 117 40.34 -3.83 15.56
C GLN A 117 41.68 -3.57 14.88
N GLN A 118 41.69 -2.80 13.78
CA GLN A 118 42.93 -2.43 13.10
C GLN A 118 43.85 -1.59 13.99
N ALA A 119 43.30 -0.67 14.79
CA ALA A 119 44.08 0.10 15.76
C ALA A 119 44.70 -0.80 16.83
N ARG A 120 43.95 -1.78 17.36
CA ARG A 120 44.48 -2.77 18.31
C ARG A 120 45.57 -3.65 17.71
N ILE A 121 45.42 -4.07 16.45
CA ILE A 121 46.43 -4.87 15.75
C ILE A 121 47.73 -4.08 15.63
N LYS A 122 47.67 -2.82 15.18
CA LYS A 122 48.86 -1.95 15.12
C LYS A 122 49.51 -1.73 16.48
N GLU A 123 48.71 -1.56 17.54
CA GLU A 123 49.24 -1.44 18.90
C GLU A 123 49.97 -2.71 19.34
N LEU A 124 49.43 -3.89 19.01
CA LEU A 124 50.05 -5.18 19.31
C LEU A 124 51.33 -5.40 18.48
N GLU A 125 51.33 -5.05 17.20
CA GLU A 125 52.53 -5.11 16.34
C GLU A 125 53.65 -4.23 16.91
N ASN A 126 53.35 -2.98 17.27
CA ASN A 126 54.32 -2.09 17.90
C ASN A 126 54.87 -2.64 19.24
N LYS A 127 54.03 -3.32 20.03
CA LYS A 127 54.47 -3.99 21.28
C LYS A 127 55.38 -5.17 21.00
N ILE A 128 55.05 -5.99 20.00
CA ILE A 128 55.87 -7.14 19.58
C ILE A 128 57.24 -6.65 19.09
N GLU A 129 57.28 -5.59 18.26
CA GLU A 129 58.52 -5.01 17.76
C GLU A 129 59.40 -4.48 18.90
N ARG A 130 58.82 -3.73 19.85
CA ARG A 130 59.54 -3.25 21.03
C ARG A 130 60.11 -4.39 21.89
N LEU A 131 59.30 -5.40 22.19
CA LEU A 131 59.73 -6.56 22.97
C LEU A 131 60.83 -7.35 22.25
N ASN A 132 60.78 -7.43 20.92
CA ASN A 132 61.82 -8.09 20.13
C ASN A 132 63.14 -7.29 20.18
N GLN A 133 63.08 -5.97 20.07
CA GLN A 133 64.26 -5.09 20.24
C GLN A 133 64.86 -5.18 21.64
N GLU A 134 64.04 -5.21 22.70
CA GLU A 134 64.50 -5.41 24.08
C GLU A 134 65.20 -6.76 24.25
N LEU A 135 64.64 -7.84 23.70
CA LEU A 135 65.25 -9.17 23.72
C LEU A 135 66.58 -9.21 22.96
N GLU A 136 66.68 -8.55 21.81
CA GLU A 136 67.91 -8.45 21.02
C GLU A 136 69.00 -7.66 21.78
N ASN A 137 68.65 -6.52 22.38
CA ASN A 137 69.56 -5.74 23.22
C ASN A 137 70.05 -6.52 24.44
N LEU A 138 69.17 -7.29 25.11
CA LEU A 138 69.56 -8.15 26.23
C LEU A 138 70.50 -9.29 25.78
N ARG A 139 70.27 -9.88 24.59
CA ARG A 139 71.16 -10.90 24.03
C ARG A 139 72.53 -10.34 23.69
N THR A 140 72.60 -9.21 23.00
CA THR A 140 73.87 -8.56 22.66
C THR A 140 74.65 -8.14 23.91
N GLN A 141 73.98 -7.57 24.92
CA GLN A 141 74.60 -7.26 26.21
C GLN A 141 75.15 -8.52 26.91
N LYS A 142 74.42 -9.63 26.87
CA LYS A 142 74.86 -10.92 27.43
C LYS A 142 76.08 -11.46 26.68
N GLU A 143 76.09 -11.40 25.35
CA GLU A 143 77.24 -11.83 24.52
C GLU A 143 78.48 -10.96 24.75
N ILE A 144 78.31 -9.64 24.82
CA ILE A 144 79.39 -8.71 25.16
C ILE A 144 79.94 -9.00 26.56
N SER A 145 79.07 -9.20 27.55
CA SER A 145 79.48 -9.51 28.93
C SER A 145 80.24 -10.84 28.99
N THR A 146 79.80 -11.85 28.24
CA THR A 146 80.47 -13.15 28.17
C THR A 146 81.84 -13.04 27.47
N THR A 147 81.93 -12.26 26.39
CA THR A 147 83.19 -12.03 25.65
C THR A 147 84.21 -11.27 26.50
N VAL A 148 83.77 -10.26 27.25
CA VAL A 148 84.62 -9.55 28.21
C VAL A 148 85.09 -10.48 29.32
N GLN A 149 84.21 -11.33 29.86
CA GLN A 149 84.59 -12.31 30.89
C GLN A 149 85.62 -13.33 30.39
N VAL A 150 85.50 -13.80 29.15
CA VAL A 150 86.47 -14.73 28.54
C VAL A 150 87.83 -14.04 28.31
N ASN A 151 87.84 -12.81 27.81
CA ASN A 151 89.08 -12.07 27.57
C ASN A 151 89.78 -11.66 28.88
N SER A 152 89.02 -11.28 29.91
CA SER A 152 89.58 -11.01 31.24
C SER A 152 90.07 -12.29 31.92
N GLY A 153 89.39 -13.42 31.75
CA GLY A 153 89.85 -14.71 32.25
C GLY A 153 91.18 -15.14 31.62
N GLY A 154 91.35 -14.93 30.30
CA GLY A 154 92.59 -15.22 29.60
C GLY A 154 93.75 -14.33 30.04
N SER A 155 93.51 -13.03 30.24
CA SER A 155 94.54 -12.07 30.68
C SER A 155 95.04 -12.34 32.10
N VAL A 156 94.16 -12.73 33.03
CA VAL A 156 94.57 -13.04 34.42
C VAL A 156 95.38 -14.33 34.45
N VAL A 157 95.02 -15.35 33.67
CA VAL A 157 95.80 -16.60 33.60
C VAL A 157 97.18 -16.36 33.00
N VAL A 158 97.28 -15.56 31.93
CA VAL A 158 98.56 -15.21 31.30
C VAL A 158 99.42 -14.34 32.22
N SER A 159 98.82 -13.36 32.92
CA SER A 159 99.54 -12.51 33.88
C SER A 159 100.01 -13.31 35.10
N SER A 160 99.18 -14.20 35.65
CA SER A 160 99.61 -15.10 36.73
C SER A 160 100.73 -16.04 36.30
N LEU A 161 100.69 -16.58 35.07
CA LEU A 161 101.78 -17.40 34.55
C LEU A 161 103.07 -16.60 34.40
N LEU A 162 103.00 -15.39 33.85
CA LEU A 162 104.17 -14.50 33.69
C LEU A 162 104.80 -14.13 35.04
N VAL A 163 103.98 -13.85 36.06
CA VAL A 163 104.48 -13.56 37.41
C VAL A 163 105.16 -14.80 38.02
N LEU A 164 104.57 -15.99 37.85
CA LEU A 164 105.15 -17.24 38.36
C LEU A 164 106.49 -17.55 37.70
N VAL A 165 106.59 -17.33 36.38
CA VAL A 165 107.83 -17.50 35.62
C VAL A 165 108.89 -16.47 36.06
N ALA A 166 108.53 -15.20 36.25
CA ALA A 166 109.47 -14.17 36.70
C ALA A 166 110.02 -14.43 38.11
N VAL A 167 109.19 -14.92 39.05
CA VAL A 167 109.62 -15.27 40.40
C VAL A 167 110.62 -16.45 40.39
N LEU A 168 110.44 -17.43 39.50
CA LEU A 168 111.38 -18.54 39.34
C LEU A 168 112.75 -18.09 38.82
N PHE A 169 112.79 -17.10 37.93
CA PHE A 169 114.06 -16.56 37.40
C PHE A 169 114.83 -15.69 38.39
N LEU A 170 114.17 -15.08 39.38
CA LEU A 170 114.82 -14.26 40.41
C LEU A 170 115.43 -15.10 41.55
N HIS A 171 115.11 -16.39 41.61
CA HIS A 171 115.52 -17.29 42.69
C HIS A 171 116.66 -18.26 42.28
N PHE A 172 117.25 -18.05 41.10
CA PHE A 172 118.40 -18.79 40.55
C PHE A 172 119.56 -17.82 40.30
#